data_AF-A0A357AYP2-F1
#
_entry.id   AF-A0A357AYP2-F1
#
_cell.length_a   1.000
_cell.length_b   1.000
_cell.length_c   1.000
_cell.angle_alpha   90.00
_cell.angle_beta   90.00
_cell.angle_gamma   90.00
#
_symmetry.space_group_name_H-M   'P 1'
#
loop_
_entity.id
_entity.type
_entity.pdbx_description
1 polymer ?
#
loop_
_entity_poly.entity_id
_entity_poly.type
_entity_poly.pdbx_seq_one_letter_code
_entity_poly.pdbx_strand_id
1 'polypeptide(L)'
;PAPAVTRSGYTLTGWDKDFMSVTQNLTVTATWSYIGGGSPGGATVNASITPKAASFDLSPAASDHADIPVTLSSGSYTLSGILLNDKALVNGADYTVSGSTVTLKKSYLAALAKGEHQITFDMSGGADPVLTVTVTDKTNSGAHISFDDVTADDWFAGNVMWAYESGLMVGVSKNPMLFNPRGAMTRGMIVTILHRLENTPDTLASNPFADVAAGTWYGEAVAWAAENKIVRGYGDGRFGPEDAITREQLAVILMNYAKLKGYDVTAGADLSGFADADTVSGWATESMSWANAAGLIQGDGTKLSPARNAERCQAAAILQRFIEDIAK
;
A
#
# COMPACT_ATOMS: atom_id res chain seq x y z
N PRO A 1 26.27 51.58 1.49
CA PRO A 1 24.96 51.03 1.05
C PRO A 1 24.47 51.78 -0.19
N ALA A 2 23.98 51.07 -1.20
CA ALA A 2 23.41 51.72 -2.39
C ALA A 2 22.19 52.57 -1.99
N PRO A 3 22.01 53.77 -2.59
CA PRO A 3 20.86 54.60 -2.29
C PRO A 3 19.56 53.88 -2.68
N ALA A 4 18.54 53.94 -1.82
CA ALA A 4 17.22 53.45 -2.16
C ALA A 4 16.60 54.39 -3.20
N VAL A 5 16.33 53.87 -4.39
CA VAL A 5 15.70 54.61 -5.48
C VAL A 5 14.33 53.99 -5.76
N THR A 6 13.35 54.84 -6.08
CA THR A 6 11.99 54.44 -6.48
C THR A 6 11.59 55.18 -7.74
N ARG A 7 10.90 54.51 -8.67
CA ARG A 7 10.37 55.12 -9.89
C ARG A 7 8.96 54.58 -10.12
N SER A 8 7.96 55.47 -10.10
CA SER A 8 6.57 55.08 -10.34
C SER A 8 6.43 54.43 -11.71
N GLY A 9 5.66 53.34 -11.79
CA GLY A 9 5.51 52.60 -13.03
C GLY A 9 6.73 51.74 -13.38
N TYR A 10 7.72 51.55 -12.49
CA TYR A 10 8.83 50.61 -12.65
C TYR A 10 9.17 49.87 -11.34
N THR A 11 9.60 48.61 -11.40
CA THR A 11 10.17 47.86 -10.25
C THR A 11 11.68 47.88 -10.31
N LEU A 12 12.35 48.24 -9.20
CA LEU A 12 13.81 48.22 -9.11
C LEU A 12 14.29 46.78 -9.09
N THR A 13 15.07 46.39 -10.08
CA THR A 13 15.61 45.01 -10.17
C THR A 13 17.04 44.90 -9.64
N GLY A 14 17.70 46.04 -9.38
CA GLY A 14 19.04 46.09 -8.80
C GLY A 14 19.93 47.13 -9.48
N TRP A 15 21.23 47.01 -9.28
CA TRP A 15 22.25 47.87 -9.89
C TRP A 15 23.07 47.08 -10.91
N ASP A 16 23.65 47.78 -11.88
CA ASP A 16 24.55 47.17 -12.88
C ASP A 16 25.82 46.54 -12.26
N LYS A 17 26.16 46.90 -11.01
CA LYS A 17 27.26 46.37 -10.22
C LYS A 17 27.08 46.62 -8.72
N ASP A 18 27.68 45.77 -7.89
CA ASP A 18 27.63 45.87 -6.43
C ASP A 18 28.60 46.90 -5.85
N PHE A 19 28.17 47.57 -4.78
CA PHE A 19 28.93 48.62 -4.10
C PHE A 19 29.78 48.04 -2.96
N MET A 20 30.88 47.34 -3.28
CA MET A 20 31.71 46.72 -2.23
C MET A 20 32.78 47.67 -1.67
N SER A 21 33.45 48.49 -2.49
CA SER A 21 34.41 49.52 -2.05
C SER A 21 34.66 50.58 -3.12
N VAL A 22 34.40 51.87 -2.82
CA VAL A 22 34.54 52.99 -3.77
C VAL A 22 35.75 53.84 -3.38
N THR A 23 36.82 53.83 -4.19
CA THR A 23 38.09 54.55 -3.93
C THR A 23 38.34 55.73 -4.87
N GLN A 24 37.44 55.93 -5.85
CA GLN A 24 37.45 57.03 -6.81
C GLN A 24 36.02 57.32 -7.30
N ASN A 25 35.83 58.42 -8.02
CA ASN A 25 34.53 58.76 -8.62
C ASN A 25 34.07 57.65 -9.57
N LEU A 26 32.84 57.17 -9.38
CA LEU A 26 32.25 56.04 -10.09
C LEU A 26 30.84 56.38 -10.56
N THR A 27 30.51 56.03 -11.80
CA THR A 27 29.13 56.08 -12.32
C THR A 27 28.52 54.68 -12.21
N VAL A 28 27.31 54.59 -11.65
CA VAL A 28 26.54 53.36 -11.45
C VAL A 28 25.13 53.56 -11.98
N THR A 29 24.57 52.53 -12.62
CA THR A 29 23.27 52.62 -13.31
C THR A 29 22.23 51.78 -12.59
N ALA A 30 21.09 52.39 -12.25
CA ALA A 30 19.96 51.66 -11.70
C ALA A 30 19.24 50.87 -12.80
N THR A 31 18.98 49.58 -12.55
CA THR A 31 18.23 48.71 -13.48
C THR A 31 16.78 48.62 -13.03
N TRP A 32 15.87 48.80 -13.99
CA TRP A 32 14.44 48.88 -13.72
C TRP A 32 13.68 48.02 -14.72
N SER A 33 12.62 47.38 -14.25
CA SER A 33 11.61 46.76 -15.11
C SER A 33 10.36 47.63 -15.16
N TYR A 34 9.83 47.88 -16.36
CA TYR A 34 8.61 48.69 -16.53
C TYR A 34 7.35 47.96 -16.07
N ILE A 35 6.39 48.69 -15.48
CA ILE A 35 5.09 48.20 -15.02
C ILE A 35 3.90 49.05 -15.53
N GLY A 36 3.95 49.74 -16.69
CA GLY A 36 2.67 50.26 -17.27
C GLY A 36 2.58 50.92 -18.65
N GLY A 37 2.03 50.23 -19.65
CA GLY A 37 1.05 50.77 -20.61
C GLY A 37 1.47 51.80 -21.69
N GLY A 38 1.91 51.33 -22.87
CA GLY A 38 1.20 51.70 -24.11
C GLY A 38 0.05 50.68 -24.30
N SER A 39 -0.66 50.63 -25.43
CA SER A 39 -1.36 49.37 -25.78
C SER A 39 -0.54 48.54 -26.78
N PRO A 40 0.60 47.93 -26.38
CA PRO A 40 1.21 46.82 -27.08
C PRO A 40 0.72 45.51 -26.43
N GLY A 41 0.44 44.48 -27.24
CA GLY A 41 -0.18 43.22 -26.85
C GLY A 41 0.29 42.70 -25.49
N GLY A 42 -0.61 42.70 -24.52
CA GLY A 42 -0.31 42.33 -23.14
C GLY A 42 0.35 40.96 -23.11
N ALA A 43 1.54 40.89 -22.52
CA ALA A 43 2.13 39.60 -22.18
C ALA A 43 1.15 38.92 -21.22
N THR A 44 0.42 37.94 -21.72
CA THR A 44 -0.54 37.18 -20.94
C THR A 44 0.21 36.43 -19.85
N VAL A 45 -0.10 36.72 -18.59
CA VAL A 45 0.50 35.99 -17.46
C VAL A 45 -0.30 34.72 -17.26
N ASN A 46 0.33 33.57 -17.49
CA ASN A 46 -0.28 32.26 -17.24
C ASN A 46 -0.64 32.10 -15.77
N ALA A 47 -1.71 31.34 -15.53
CA ALA A 47 -2.10 31.00 -14.17
C ALA A 47 -1.08 30.04 -13.53
N SER A 48 -1.01 30.08 -12.21
CA SER A 48 -0.18 29.15 -11.44
C SER A 48 -0.87 28.77 -10.13
N ILE A 49 -0.50 27.62 -9.59
CA ILE A 49 -1.04 27.12 -8.32
C ILE A 49 0.08 26.87 -7.31
N THR A 50 -0.28 26.91 -6.03
CA THR A 50 0.56 26.43 -4.92
C THR A 50 -0.33 25.69 -3.91
N PRO A 51 0.01 24.44 -3.55
CA PRO A 51 1.14 23.64 -4.03
C PRO A 51 0.90 23.08 -5.45
N LYS A 52 1.95 22.53 -6.08
CA LYS A 52 1.85 21.76 -7.35
C LYS A 52 1.68 20.25 -7.14
N ALA A 53 1.93 19.77 -5.92
CA ALA A 53 1.69 18.39 -5.52
C ALA A 53 1.12 18.35 -4.10
N ALA A 54 0.28 17.36 -3.81
CA ALA A 54 -0.27 17.11 -2.47
C ALA A 54 -0.46 15.60 -2.25
N SER A 55 -0.52 15.19 -0.99
CA SER A 55 -0.92 13.83 -0.62
C SER A 55 -2.30 13.85 0.02
N PHE A 56 -3.03 12.75 -0.17
CA PHE A 56 -4.25 12.46 0.57
C PHE A 56 -4.19 11.02 1.05
N ASP A 57 -4.41 10.79 2.34
CA ASP A 57 -4.46 9.44 2.87
C ASP A 57 -5.90 9.02 3.14
N LEU A 58 -6.30 7.82 2.72
CA LEU A 58 -7.63 7.27 2.96
C LEU A 58 -7.88 6.95 4.45
N SER A 59 -6.83 6.83 5.26
CA SER A 59 -6.93 6.57 6.70
C SER A 59 -7.55 7.73 7.48
N PRO A 60 -8.69 7.55 8.18
CA PRO A 60 -9.31 8.61 8.97
C PRO A 60 -8.42 9.17 10.08
N ALA A 61 -7.37 8.44 10.48
CA ALA A 61 -6.43 8.84 11.52
C ALA A 61 -5.20 9.61 10.98
N ALA A 62 -4.99 9.65 9.67
CA ALA A 62 -3.83 10.32 9.07
C ALA A 62 -4.00 11.84 9.08
N SER A 63 -2.90 12.57 9.30
CA SER A 63 -2.92 14.04 9.32
C SER A 63 -3.26 14.66 7.95
N ASP A 64 -2.98 13.94 6.87
CA ASP A 64 -3.30 14.30 5.49
C ASP A 64 -4.64 13.73 4.99
N HIS A 65 -5.46 13.16 5.89
CA HIS A 65 -6.88 12.87 5.63
C HIS A 65 -7.75 14.12 5.83
N ALA A 66 -7.47 15.17 5.05
CA ALA A 66 -8.06 16.50 5.20
C ALA A 66 -8.35 17.15 3.84
N ASP A 67 -9.14 18.23 3.86
CA ASP A 67 -9.34 19.08 2.67
C ASP A 67 -7.99 19.64 2.21
N ILE A 68 -7.78 19.72 0.89
CA ILE A 68 -6.54 20.25 0.31
C ILE A 68 -6.80 21.67 -0.21
N PRO A 69 -6.29 22.73 0.47
CA PRO A 69 -6.34 24.08 -0.04
C PRO A 69 -5.25 24.30 -1.10
N VAL A 70 -5.64 24.88 -2.22
CA VAL A 70 -4.75 25.24 -3.33
C VAL A 70 -4.93 26.71 -3.63
N THR A 71 -3.85 27.49 -3.51
CA THR A 71 -3.86 28.90 -3.89
C THR A 71 -3.66 29.02 -5.39
N LEU A 72 -4.63 29.63 -6.07
CA LEU A 72 -4.60 29.97 -7.48
C LEU A 72 -4.17 31.43 -7.67
N SER A 73 -3.07 31.64 -8.37
CA SER A 73 -2.73 32.93 -8.97
C SER A 73 -3.22 32.92 -10.41
N SER A 74 -4.36 33.54 -10.67
CA SER A 74 -5.06 33.43 -11.97
C SER A 74 -4.39 34.21 -13.10
N GLY A 75 -3.39 35.04 -12.78
CA GLY A 75 -2.67 35.86 -13.76
C GLY A 75 -3.63 36.79 -14.51
N SER A 76 -3.62 36.69 -15.84
CA SER A 76 -4.52 37.46 -16.71
C SER A 76 -5.86 36.76 -17.02
N TYR A 77 -6.12 35.60 -16.39
CA TYR A 77 -7.22 34.70 -16.75
C TYR A 77 -8.19 34.48 -15.58
N THR A 78 -9.36 33.91 -15.89
CA THR A 78 -10.34 33.45 -14.90
C THR A 78 -10.43 31.93 -14.87
N LEU A 79 -10.72 31.34 -13.70
CA LEU A 79 -10.97 29.91 -13.56
C LEU A 79 -12.33 29.55 -14.19
N SER A 80 -12.32 28.68 -15.19
CA SER A 80 -13.51 28.14 -15.88
C SER A 80 -14.07 26.92 -15.16
N GLY A 81 -13.20 26.07 -14.59
CA GLY A 81 -13.60 24.86 -13.89
C GLY A 81 -12.41 24.09 -13.30
N ILE A 82 -12.71 22.94 -12.70
CA ILE A 82 -11.70 21.99 -12.23
C ILE A 82 -12.02 20.64 -12.87
N LEU A 83 -11.00 19.98 -13.41
CA LEU A 83 -11.10 18.70 -14.10
C LEU A 83 -10.24 17.65 -13.39
N LEU A 84 -10.72 16.42 -13.28
CA LEU A 84 -9.90 15.24 -12.96
C LEU A 84 -9.89 14.34 -14.19
N ASN A 85 -8.72 14.16 -14.83
CA ASN A 85 -8.60 13.36 -16.08
C ASN A 85 -9.72 13.70 -17.09
N ASP A 86 -9.88 15.00 -17.40
CA ASP A 86 -10.90 15.58 -18.28
C ASP A 86 -12.36 15.51 -17.80
N LYS A 87 -12.63 14.92 -16.63
CA LYS A 87 -13.97 14.93 -16.03
C LYS A 87 -14.16 16.17 -15.15
N ALA A 88 -15.18 16.97 -15.46
CA ALA A 88 -15.54 18.13 -14.66
C ALA A 88 -15.95 17.76 -13.23
N LEU A 89 -15.36 18.46 -12.26
CA LEU A 89 -15.73 18.42 -10.86
C LEU A 89 -16.86 19.41 -10.58
N VAL A 90 -17.64 19.14 -9.54
CA VAL A 90 -18.81 19.94 -9.16
C VAL A 90 -18.45 20.91 -8.03
N ASN A 91 -18.51 22.22 -8.29
CA ASN A 91 -18.33 23.25 -7.27
C ASN A 91 -19.43 23.13 -6.19
N GLY A 92 -19.02 23.19 -4.92
CA GLY A 92 -19.87 22.97 -3.76
C GLY A 92 -19.95 21.51 -3.31
N ALA A 93 -19.73 20.54 -4.20
CA ALA A 93 -19.76 19.11 -3.87
C ALA A 93 -18.35 18.50 -3.79
N ASP A 94 -17.52 18.73 -4.82
CA ASP A 94 -16.19 18.13 -4.95
C ASP A 94 -15.09 19.08 -4.51
N TYR A 95 -15.29 20.38 -4.73
CA TYR A 95 -14.41 21.46 -4.32
C TYR A 95 -15.20 22.71 -3.94
N THR A 96 -14.55 23.70 -3.33
CA THR A 96 -15.10 25.05 -3.14
C THR A 96 -14.09 26.10 -3.57
N VAL A 97 -14.56 27.33 -3.83
CA VAL A 97 -13.70 28.47 -4.16
C VAL A 97 -14.01 29.61 -3.19
N SER A 98 -12.97 30.15 -2.55
CA SER A 98 -13.07 31.32 -1.67
C SER A 98 -11.87 32.24 -1.93
N GLY A 99 -12.14 33.40 -2.53
CA GLY A 99 -11.07 34.30 -2.99
C GLY A 99 -10.18 33.61 -4.02
N SER A 100 -8.87 33.60 -3.76
CA SER A 100 -7.87 32.90 -4.57
C SER A 100 -7.62 31.45 -4.16
N THR A 101 -8.38 30.91 -3.21
CA THR A 101 -8.19 29.53 -2.73
C THR A 101 -9.27 28.61 -3.28
N VAL A 102 -8.84 27.55 -3.95
CA VAL A 102 -9.66 26.40 -4.31
C VAL A 102 -9.40 25.31 -3.28
N THR A 103 -10.44 24.84 -2.60
CA THR A 103 -10.32 23.76 -1.63
C THR A 103 -10.92 22.49 -2.19
N LEU A 104 -10.09 21.48 -2.44
CA LEU A 104 -10.55 20.14 -2.79
C LEU A 104 -11.08 19.47 -1.53
N LYS A 105 -12.31 18.94 -1.58
CA LYS A 105 -12.94 18.38 -0.39
C LYS A 105 -12.42 16.98 -0.09
N LYS A 106 -12.13 16.73 1.18
CA LYS A 106 -11.84 15.41 1.75
C LYS A 106 -12.86 14.37 1.33
N SER A 107 -14.15 14.71 1.32
CA SER A 107 -15.22 13.78 0.93
C SER A 107 -15.09 13.30 -0.51
N TYR A 108 -14.58 14.15 -1.40
CA TYR A 108 -14.31 13.79 -2.79
C TYR A 108 -13.02 12.99 -2.91
N LEU A 109 -11.94 13.46 -2.27
CA LEU A 109 -10.63 12.81 -2.28
C LEU A 109 -10.68 11.38 -1.71
N ALA A 110 -11.49 11.16 -0.67
CA ALA A 110 -11.71 9.84 -0.08
C ALA A 110 -12.44 8.84 -0.98
N ALA A 111 -13.05 9.29 -2.09
CA ALA A 111 -13.70 8.43 -3.07
C ALA A 111 -12.79 8.07 -4.26
N LEU A 112 -11.57 8.61 -4.32
CA LEU A 112 -10.60 8.33 -5.37
C LEU A 112 -9.90 6.98 -5.13
N ALA A 113 -9.53 6.30 -6.21
CA ALA A 113 -8.70 5.10 -6.13
C ALA A 113 -7.27 5.45 -5.65
N LYS A 114 -6.57 4.49 -5.05
CA LYS A 114 -5.15 4.64 -4.69
C LYS A 114 -4.30 4.93 -5.95
N GLY A 115 -3.32 5.82 -5.83
CA GLY A 115 -2.43 6.20 -6.93
C GLY A 115 -2.38 7.71 -7.18
N GLU A 116 -1.77 8.10 -8.30
CA GLU A 116 -1.64 9.51 -8.70
C GLU A 116 -2.82 9.98 -9.52
N HIS A 117 -3.27 11.19 -9.22
CA HIS A 117 -4.40 11.85 -9.86
C HIS A 117 -3.99 13.25 -10.30
N GLN A 118 -4.25 13.59 -11.57
CA GLN A 118 -3.98 14.91 -12.11
C GLN A 118 -5.25 15.75 -12.11
N ILE A 119 -5.22 16.83 -11.32
CA ILE A 119 -6.32 17.79 -11.21
C ILE A 119 -5.93 19.05 -11.96
N THR A 120 -6.64 19.33 -13.05
CA THR A 120 -6.39 20.46 -13.94
C THR A 120 -7.30 21.63 -13.56
N PHE A 121 -6.70 22.81 -13.40
CA PHE A 121 -7.40 24.06 -13.19
C PHE A 121 -7.65 24.69 -14.57
N ASP A 122 -8.83 24.41 -15.13
CA ASP A 122 -9.22 24.89 -16.46
C ASP A 122 -9.39 26.40 -16.45
N MET A 123 -8.52 27.12 -17.15
CA MET A 123 -8.50 28.57 -17.22
C MET A 123 -9.14 29.04 -18.52
N SER A 124 -9.73 30.24 -18.50
CA SER A 124 -10.28 30.91 -19.71
C SER A 124 -9.27 31.12 -20.85
N GLY A 125 -7.98 30.91 -20.60
CA GLY A 125 -6.90 30.96 -21.57
C GLY A 125 -5.54 30.71 -20.92
N GLY A 126 -4.50 30.65 -21.77
CA GLY A 126 -3.14 30.33 -21.32
C GLY A 126 -2.97 28.83 -21.08
N ALA A 127 -1.91 28.48 -20.33
CA ALA A 127 -1.67 27.10 -19.92
C ALA A 127 -2.34 26.81 -18.57
N ASP A 128 -3.07 25.71 -18.50
CA ASP A 128 -3.76 25.29 -17.28
C ASP A 128 -2.77 24.73 -16.25
N PRO A 129 -2.78 25.23 -15.00
CA PRO A 129 -1.98 24.63 -13.95
C PRO A 129 -2.57 23.28 -13.51
N VAL A 130 -1.67 22.32 -13.26
CA VAL A 130 -2.03 20.95 -12.83
C VAL A 130 -1.49 20.70 -11.43
N LEU A 131 -2.36 20.21 -10.55
CA LEU A 131 -2.02 19.65 -9.25
C LEU A 131 -1.91 18.13 -9.38
N THR A 132 -0.79 17.56 -8.91
CA THR A 132 -0.70 16.11 -8.73
C THR A 132 -1.11 15.75 -7.30
N VAL A 133 -2.15 14.92 -7.14
CA VAL A 133 -2.55 14.38 -5.85
C VAL A 133 -2.21 12.90 -5.79
N THR A 134 -1.38 12.52 -4.82
CA THR A 134 -1.09 11.10 -4.55
C THR A 134 -2.04 10.61 -3.46
N VAL A 135 -2.94 9.70 -3.81
CA VAL A 135 -3.87 9.06 -2.89
C VAL A 135 -3.23 7.79 -2.36
N THR A 136 -2.94 7.75 -1.07
CA THR A 136 -2.42 6.58 -0.36
C THR A 136 -3.46 6.04 0.61
N ASP A 137 -3.21 4.87 1.15
CA ASP A 137 -4.02 4.31 2.23
C ASP A 137 -3.09 3.72 3.27
N LYS A 138 -2.82 4.51 4.31
CA LYS A 138 -2.01 4.10 5.46
C LYS A 138 -2.92 3.72 6.62
N THR A 139 -4.10 3.13 6.39
CA THR A 139 -5.04 2.66 7.45
C THR A 139 -4.42 1.70 8.46
N ASN A 140 -3.17 1.30 8.29
CA ASN A 140 -2.43 0.49 9.25
C ASN A 140 -1.54 1.33 10.20
N SER A 141 -1.61 2.67 10.16
CA SER A 141 -0.73 3.55 10.94
C SER A 141 -1.46 4.42 11.97
N GLY A 142 -2.42 3.84 12.70
CA GLY A 142 -2.93 4.39 13.96
C GLY A 142 -2.51 3.48 15.12
N ALA A 143 -1.40 3.82 15.80
CA ALA A 143 -0.68 2.95 16.75
C ALA A 143 -0.12 1.67 16.10
N HIS A 144 0.72 1.85 15.07
CA HIS A 144 1.45 0.76 14.42
C HIS A 144 2.29 0.02 15.48
N ILE A 145 1.88 -1.19 15.84
CA ILE A 145 2.80 -2.12 16.51
C ILE A 145 3.83 -2.47 15.44
N SER A 146 4.97 -1.78 15.43
CA SER A 146 6.09 -2.14 14.58
C SER A 146 6.75 -3.37 15.19
N PHE A 147 6.97 -4.39 14.38
CA PHE A 147 7.91 -5.44 14.73
C PHE A 147 9.33 -4.89 14.50
N ASP A 148 10.19 -5.03 15.50
CA ASP A 148 11.58 -4.54 15.47
C ASP A 148 12.42 -5.27 14.40
N ASP A 149 11.94 -6.42 13.90
CA ASP A 149 12.55 -7.23 12.84
C ASP A 149 11.80 -7.15 11.49
N VAL A 150 10.99 -6.11 11.29
CA VAL A 150 10.29 -5.82 10.03
C VAL A 150 10.46 -4.34 9.67
N THR A 151 11.07 -4.06 8.52
CA THR A 151 11.30 -2.70 8.02
C THR A 151 10.28 -2.33 6.95
N ALA A 152 10.04 -1.03 6.73
CA ALA A 152 9.09 -0.57 5.71
C ALA A 152 9.49 -0.95 4.27
N ASP A 153 10.79 -1.18 4.03
CA ASP A 153 11.32 -1.58 2.72
C ASP A 153 11.22 -3.09 2.48
N ASP A 154 10.85 -3.89 3.49
CA ASP A 154 10.63 -5.32 3.30
C ASP A 154 9.40 -5.53 2.41
N TRP A 155 9.57 -6.33 1.35
CA TRP A 155 8.48 -6.65 0.42
C TRP A 155 7.24 -7.25 1.12
N PHE A 156 7.44 -7.86 2.29
CA PHE A 156 6.39 -8.50 3.10
C PHE A 156 5.86 -7.61 4.23
N ALA A 157 6.34 -6.38 4.40
CA ALA A 157 6.00 -5.53 5.55
C ALA A 157 4.47 -5.35 5.67
N GLY A 158 3.81 -5.03 4.56
CA GLY A 158 2.36 -4.92 4.49
C GLY A 158 1.64 -6.22 4.81
N ASN A 159 2.12 -7.36 4.29
CA ASN A 159 1.50 -8.67 4.54
C ASN A 159 1.61 -9.09 6.00
N VAL A 160 2.76 -8.86 6.63
CA VAL A 160 2.98 -9.16 8.04
C VAL A 160 2.07 -8.29 8.91
N MET A 161 1.96 -7.00 8.60
CA MET A 161 1.08 -6.10 9.34
C MET A 161 -0.38 -6.53 9.22
N TRP A 162 -0.85 -6.78 7.98
CA TRP A 162 -2.19 -7.28 7.73
C TRP A 162 -2.48 -8.59 8.49
N ALA A 163 -1.54 -9.54 8.48
CA ALA A 163 -1.73 -10.83 9.16
C ALA A 163 -1.79 -10.67 10.69
N TYR A 164 -1.09 -9.68 11.24
CA TYR A 164 -1.14 -9.35 12.66
C TYR A 164 -2.43 -8.61 13.05
N GLU A 165 -2.81 -7.58 12.30
CA GLU A 165 -3.99 -6.75 12.55
C GLU A 165 -5.30 -7.51 12.35
N SER A 166 -5.33 -8.47 11.41
CA SER A 166 -6.45 -9.42 11.25
C SER A 166 -6.55 -10.44 12.40
N GLY A 167 -5.58 -10.46 13.32
CA GLY A 167 -5.52 -11.42 14.43
C GLY A 167 -5.16 -12.85 14.00
N LEU A 168 -4.86 -13.07 12.73
CA LEU A 168 -4.56 -14.40 12.19
C LEU A 168 -3.19 -14.89 12.67
N MET A 169 -2.17 -14.05 12.54
CA MET A 169 -0.80 -14.32 12.99
C MET A 169 -0.44 -13.46 14.20
N VAL A 170 0.44 -13.97 15.06
CA VAL A 170 0.95 -13.25 16.22
C VAL A 170 2.48 -13.21 16.18
N GLY A 171 3.07 -12.20 16.84
CA GLY A 171 4.51 -12.13 17.05
C GLY A 171 5.06 -13.25 17.93
N VAL A 172 6.38 -13.46 17.87
CA VAL A 172 7.11 -14.45 18.68
C VAL A 172 7.68 -13.86 19.98
N SER A 173 7.75 -12.54 20.08
CA SER A 173 8.18 -11.83 21.30
C SER A 173 7.44 -10.49 21.42
N LYS A 174 7.20 -10.04 22.65
CA LYS A 174 6.56 -8.75 22.97
C LYS A 174 7.54 -7.68 23.45
N ASN A 175 8.76 -8.05 23.82
CA ASN A 175 9.82 -7.12 24.21
C ASN A 175 11.21 -7.76 24.01
N PRO A 176 11.93 -7.48 22.90
CA PRO A 176 11.52 -6.65 21.76
C PRO A 176 10.30 -7.23 21.04
N MET A 177 9.54 -6.40 20.33
CA MET A 177 8.37 -6.83 19.58
C MET A 177 8.84 -7.51 18.29
N LEU A 178 8.79 -8.84 18.19
CA LEU A 178 9.36 -9.58 17.04
C LEU A 178 8.32 -10.43 16.33
N PHE A 179 8.34 -10.46 14.99
CA PHE A 179 7.50 -11.33 14.17
C PHE A 179 8.22 -12.61 13.74
N ASN A 180 9.54 -12.55 13.61
CA ASN A 180 10.42 -13.54 13.01
C ASN A 180 9.99 -13.88 11.56
N PRO A 181 10.00 -12.92 10.62
CA PRO A 181 9.43 -13.09 9.28
C PRO A 181 10.11 -14.20 8.47
N ARG A 182 11.42 -14.40 8.67
CA ARG A 182 12.22 -15.44 8.00
C ARG A 182 12.27 -16.75 8.76
N GLY A 183 11.64 -16.82 9.94
CA GLY A 183 11.50 -18.06 10.70
C GLY A 183 10.62 -19.08 9.99
N ALA A 184 10.84 -20.36 10.30
CA ALA A 184 10.03 -21.44 9.78
C ALA A 184 8.57 -21.31 10.23
N MET A 185 7.65 -21.46 9.29
CA MET A 185 6.24 -21.69 9.57
C MET A 185 6.05 -23.16 9.97
N THR A 186 5.37 -23.45 11.07
CA THR A 186 5.12 -24.85 11.48
C THR A 186 3.73 -25.34 11.06
N ARG A 187 3.55 -26.66 11.03
CA ARG A 187 2.24 -27.28 10.76
C ARG A 187 1.18 -26.90 11.81
N GLY A 188 1.56 -26.73 13.08
CA GLY A 188 0.69 -26.26 14.15
C GLY A 188 0.29 -24.79 13.99
N MET A 189 1.19 -23.95 13.47
CA MET A 189 0.89 -22.54 13.20
C MET A 189 -0.17 -22.38 12.12
N ILE A 190 -0.06 -23.09 10.99
CA ILE A 190 -1.02 -22.91 9.88
C ILE A 190 -2.44 -23.35 10.26
N VAL A 191 -2.60 -24.45 11.01
CA VAL A 191 -3.94 -24.87 11.44
C VAL A 191 -4.54 -23.93 12.47
N THR A 192 -3.71 -23.38 13.36
CA THR A 192 -4.15 -22.35 14.31
C THR A 192 -4.62 -21.09 13.60
N ILE A 193 -3.96 -20.68 12.52
CA ILE A 193 -4.38 -19.55 11.70
C ILE A 193 -5.75 -19.80 11.07
N LEU A 194 -5.95 -20.96 10.44
CA LEU A 194 -7.23 -21.31 9.82
C LEU A 194 -8.35 -21.44 10.86
N HIS A 195 -8.03 -21.93 12.06
CA HIS A 195 -8.96 -21.99 13.17
C HIS A 195 -9.37 -20.58 13.65
N ARG A 196 -8.42 -19.64 13.74
CA ARG A 196 -8.72 -18.21 14.03
C ARG A 196 -9.54 -17.55 12.94
N LEU A 197 -9.26 -17.88 11.66
CA LEU A 197 -10.04 -17.38 10.53
C LEU A 197 -11.53 -17.77 10.64
N GLU A 198 -11.82 -18.91 11.26
CA GLU A 198 -13.18 -19.38 11.55
C GLU A 198 -13.74 -18.87 12.88
N ASN A 199 -13.08 -17.91 13.53
CA ASN A 199 -13.40 -17.41 14.88
C ASN A 199 -13.31 -18.50 15.97
N THR A 200 -12.30 -19.36 15.88
CA THR A 200 -11.94 -20.38 16.88
C THR A 200 -13.14 -21.24 17.31
N PRO A 201 -13.81 -21.95 16.38
CA PRO A 201 -14.94 -22.79 16.72
C PRO A 201 -14.54 -23.89 17.71
N ASP A 202 -15.42 -24.16 18.68
CA ASP A 202 -15.27 -25.31 19.56
C ASP A 202 -15.24 -26.61 18.75
N THR A 203 -14.43 -27.57 19.18
CA THR A 203 -14.45 -28.95 18.66
C THR A 203 -14.80 -29.90 19.80
N LEU A 204 -15.73 -30.82 19.52
CA LEU A 204 -16.07 -31.91 20.43
C LEU A 204 -15.20 -33.16 20.17
N ALA A 205 -14.36 -33.13 19.14
CA ALA A 205 -13.51 -34.24 18.76
C ALA A 205 -12.30 -34.36 19.69
N SER A 206 -12.01 -35.59 20.11
CA SER A 206 -10.76 -35.89 20.79
C SER A 206 -9.60 -35.79 19.81
N ASN A 207 -8.50 -35.14 20.20
CA ASN A 207 -7.28 -35.08 19.40
C ASN A 207 -6.76 -36.51 19.11
N PRO A 208 -6.59 -36.89 17.84
CA PRO A 208 -6.17 -38.25 17.48
C PRO A 208 -4.64 -38.45 17.52
N PHE A 209 -3.84 -37.42 17.79
CA PHE A 209 -2.38 -37.47 17.64
C PHE A 209 -1.63 -37.51 18.98
N ALA A 210 -0.70 -38.45 19.11
CA ALA A 210 0.04 -38.70 20.36
C ALA A 210 1.02 -37.57 20.73
N ASP A 211 1.50 -36.79 19.75
CA ASP A 211 2.43 -35.68 19.93
C ASP A 211 1.74 -34.32 20.09
N VAL A 212 0.42 -34.30 20.31
CA VAL A 212 -0.37 -33.11 20.58
C VAL A 212 -0.98 -33.23 21.98
N ALA A 213 -0.29 -32.66 22.96
CA ALA A 213 -0.73 -32.69 24.35
C ALA A 213 -1.94 -31.76 24.59
N ALA A 214 -2.81 -32.15 25.53
CA ALA A 214 -3.90 -31.28 25.98
C ALA A 214 -3.37 -29.97 26.57
N GLY A 215 -4.09 -28.87 26.34
CA GLY A 215 -3.71 -27.53 26.82
C GLY A 215 -2.59 -26.85 26.04
N THR A 216 -2.09 -27.45 24.95
CA THR A 216 -1.22 -26.76 24.00
C THR A 216 -1.99 -25.70 23.22
N TRP A 217 -1.34 -24.59 22.88
CA TRP A 217 -1.97 -23.46 22.19
C TRP A 217 -2.52 -23.79 20.79
N TYR A 218 -2.06 -24.89 20.19
CA TYR A 218 -2.54 -25.41 18.91
C TYR A 218 -3.48 -26.63 19.05
N GLY A 219 -3.66 -27.18 20.25
CA GLY A 219 -4.31 -28.48 20.43
C GLY A 219 -5.74 -28.53 19.88
N GLU A 220 -6.55 -27.51 20.20
CA GLU A 220 -7.92 -27.37 19.69
C GLU A 220 -7.94 -27.16 18.18
N ALA A 221 -7.07 -26.30 17.66
CA ALA A 221 -6.97 -26.06 16.22
C ALA A 221 -6.58 -27.32 15.44
N VAL A 222 -5.66 -28.13 15.97
CA VAL A 222 -5.27 -29.41 15.37
C VAL A 222 -6.44 -30.40 15.38
N ALA A 223 -7.15 -30.53 16.51
CA ALA A 223 -8.31 -31.41 16.61
C ALA A 223 -9.41 -31.00 15.62
N TRP A 224 -9.74 -29.71 15.57
CA TRP A 224 -10.70 -29.14 14.61
C TRP A 224 -10.28 -29.37 13.16
N ALA A 225 -9.00 -29.13 12.83
CA ALA A 225 -8.51 -29.31 11.47
C ALA A 225 -8.49 -30.80 11.04
N ALA A 226 -8.25 -31.71 11.98
CA ALA A 226 -8.31 -33.16 11.72
C ALA A 226 -9.76 -33.63 11.54
N GLU A 227 -10.68 -33.19 12.40
CA GLU A 227 -12.11 -33.48 12.32
C GLU A 227 -12.69 -33.06 10.97
N ASN A 228 -12.31 -31.87 10.51
CA ASN A 228 -12.76 -31.31 9.22
C ASN A 228 -11.93 -31.77 8.02
N LYS A 229 -10.99 -32.72 8.21
CA LYS A 229 -10.14 -33.29 7.14
C LYS A 229 -9.30 -32.25 6.40
N ILE A 230 -9.02 -31.11 7.02
CA ILE A 230 -8.09 -30.08 6.51
C ILE A 230 -6.66 -30.64 6.53
N VAL A 231 -6.32 -31.38 7.59
CA VAL A 231 -5.01 -32.00 7.78
C VAL A 231 -5.10 -33.49 8.06
N ARG A 232 -3.96 -34.17 7.87
CA ARG A 232 -3.70 -35.54 8.30
C ARG A 232 -2.36 -35.60 9.03
N GLY A 233 -2.21 -36.56 9.92
CA GLY A 233 -0.92 -36.90 10.53
C GLY A 233 -0.03 -37.69 9.58
N TYR A 234 1.18 -38.04 10.03
CA TYR A 234 2.16 -38.77 9.21
C TYR A 234 1.86 -40.27 9.03
N GLY A 235 0.82 -40.79 9.71
CA GLY A 235 0.41 -42.19 9.64
C GLY A 235 1.02 -43.08 10.73
N ASP A 236 1.92 -42.55 11.55
CA ASP A 236 2.53 -43.20 12.72
C ASP A 236 1.89 -42.76 14.06
N GLY A 237 0.72 -42.13 14.00
CA GLY A 237 0.03 -41.55 15.16
C GLY A 237 0.48 -40.14 15.53
N ARG A 238 1.39 -39.52 14.76
CA ARG A 238 1.87 -38.15 15.00
C ARG A 238 1.29 -37.14 14.01
N PHE A 239 1.15 -35.89 14.46
CA PHE A 239 0.83 -34.74 13.62
C PHE A 239 2.06 -33.94 13.20
N GLY A 240 3.06 -33.83 14.07
CA GLY A 240 4.23 -32.94 13.90
C GLY A 240 3.90 -31.46 14.00
N PRO A 241 3.28 -30.96 15.10
CA PRO A 241 2.84 -29.56 15.20
C PRO A 241 3.99 -28.54 15.12
N GLU A 242 5.18 -28.93 15.57
CA GLU A 242 6.39 -28.08 15.57
C GLU A 242 7.26 -28.26 14.33
N ASP A 243 6.92 -29.22 13.45
CA ASP A 243 7.69 -29.43 12.24
C ASP A 243 7.44 -28.29 11.26
N ALA A 244 8.52 -27.83 10.62
CA ALA A 244 8.43 -26.84 9.56
C ALA A 244 7.58 -27.36 8.40
N ILE A 245 6.66 -26.55 7.91
CA ILE A 245 5.78 -26.93 6.82
C ILE A 245 6.44 -26.66 5.47
N THR A 246 6.41 -27.64 4.58
CA THR A 246 6.85 -27.47 3.20
C THR A 246 5.81 -26.70 2.37
N ARG A 247 6.23 -26.11 1.27
CA ARG A 247 5.32 -25.36 0.36
C ARG A 247 4.22 -26.25 -0.20
N GLU A 248 4.53 -27.50 -0.54
CA GLU A 248 3.55 -28.45 -1.05
C GLU A 248 2.54 -28.91 0.03
N GLN A 249 2.98 -29.06 1.28
CA GLN A 249 2.06 -29.31 2.40
C GLN A 249 1.15 -28.10 2.64
N LEU A 250 1.68 -26.88 2.58
CA LEU A 250 0.88 -25.66 2.72
C LEU A 250 -0.21 -25.58 1.64
N ALA A 251 0.14 -25.89 0.38
CA ALA A 251 -0.82 -25.93 -0.73
C ALA A 251 -1.97 -26.91 -0.47
N VAL A 252 -1.64 -28.13 -0.03
CA VAL A 252 -2.63 -29.17 0.27
C VAL A 252 -3.57 -28.75 1.41
N ILE A 253 -3.02 -28.17 2.48
CA ILE A 253 -3.83 -27.68 3.61
C ILE A 253 -4.81 -26.60 3.16
N LEU A 254 -4.34 -25.61 2.39
CA LEU A 254 -5.19 -24.52 1.89
C LEU A 254 -6.26 -25.04 0.92
N MET A 255 -5.92 -25.99 0.04
CA MET A 255 -6.89 -26.58 -0.88
C MET A 255 -7.95 -27.41 -0.14
N ASN A 256 -7.56 -28.18 0.88
CA ASN A 256 -8.51 -28.94 1.69
C ASN A 256 -9.46 -28.02 2.46
N TYR A 257 -8.94 -26.94 3.04
CA TYR A 257 -9.76 -25.92 3.68
C TYR A 257 -10.70 -25.24 2.66
N ALA A 258 -10.21 -24.87 1.48
CA ALA A 258 -11.05 -24.31 0.42
C ALA A 258 -12.18 -25.28 0.01
N LYS A 259 -11.88 -26.58 -0.15
CA LYS A 259 -12.86 -27.64 -0.41
C LYS A 259 -13.90 -27.75 0.71
N LEU A 260 -13.49 -27.67 1.97
CA LEU A 260 -14.40 -27.66 3.12
C LEU A 260 -15.38 -26.48 3.08
N LYS A 261 -14.88 -25.30 2.72
CA LYS A 261 -15.70 -24.08 2.64
C LYS A 261 -16.55 -23.99 1.37
N GLY A 262 -16.34 -24.88 0.41
CA GLY A 262 -17.03 -24.86 -0.88
C GLY A 262 -16.49 -23.79 -1.84
N TYR A 263 -15.28 -23.29 -1.63
CA TYR A 263 -14.63 -22.34 -2.53
C TYR A 263 -14.22 -23.02 -3.85
N ASP A 264 -14.07 -22.21 -4.90
CA ASP A 264 -13.63 -22.71 -6.20
C ASP A 264 -12.16 -23.15 -6.15
N VAL A 265 -11.96 -24.44 -6.43
CA VAL A 265 -10.64 -25.07 -6.52
C VAL A 265 -10.39 -25.72 -7.88
N THR A 266 -11.17 -25.32 -8.90
CA THR A 266 -11.12 -25.93 -10.24
C THR A 266 -10.01 -25.37 -11.12
N ALA A 267 -9.49 -24.19 -10.81
CA ALA A 267 -8.34 -23.61 -11.50
C ALA A 267 -7.10 -24.50 -11.32
N GLY A 268 -6.33 -24.69 -12.39
CA GLY A 268 -5.08 -25.44 -12.38
C GLY A 268 -4.12 -24.90 -13.43
N ALA A 269 -2.86 -24.73 -13.04
CA ALA A 269 -1.78 -24.29 -13.92
C ALA A 269 -0.97 -25.48 -14.42
N ASP A 270 -0.46 -25.37 -15.65
CA ASP A 270 0.59 -26.28 -16.12
C ASP A 270 1.90 -25.94 -15.41
N LEU A 271 2.39 -26.86 -14.59
CA LEU A 271 3.62 -26.69 -13.84
C LEU A 271 4.87 -27.06 -14.64
N SER A 272 4.75 -27.62 -15.84
CA SER A 272 5.88 -28.12 -16.64
C SER A 272 6.91 -27.04 -17.01
N GLY A 273 6.54 -25.76 -16.95
CA GLY A 273 7.44 -24.63 -17.11
C GLY A 273 8.45 -24.42 -15.98
N PHE A 274 8.23 -25.05 -14.81
CA PHE A 274 9.16 -24.99 -13.68
C PHE A 274 10.19 -26.11 -13.75
N ALA A 275 11.46 -25.78 -13.51
CA ALA A 275 12.57 -26.71 -13.63
C ALA A 275 12.55 -27.85 -12.60
N ASP A 276 11.76 -27.71 -11.53
CA ASP A 276 11.61 -28.68 -10.44
C ASP A 276 10.18 -29.21 -10.32
N ALA A 277 9.37 -29.10 -11.39
CA ALA A 277 7.98 -29.57 -11.39
C ALA A 277 7.85 -31.07 -11.11
N ASP A 278 8.84 -31.86 -11.54
CA ASP A 278 8.94 -33.30 -11.31
C ASP A 278 9.26 -33.66 -9.84
N THR A 279 9.71 -32.69 -9.04
CA THR A 279 9.96 -32.87 -7.60
C THR A 279 8.72 -32.65 -6.73
N VAL A 280 7.60 -32.20 -7.33
CA VAL A 280 6.31 -32.10 -6.62
C VAL A 280 5.83 -33.50 -6.29
N SER A 281 5.54 -33.75 -5.02
CA SER A 281 5.00 -35.03 -4.59
C SER A 281 3.66 -35.32 -5.28
N GLY A 282 3.44 -36.57 -5.71
CA GLY A 282 2.22 -36.95 -6.42
C GLY A 282 0.90 -36.67 -5.67
N TRP A 283 0.94 -36.69 -4.33
CA TRP A 283 -0.20 -36.34 -3.48
C TRP A 283 -0.46 -34.83 -3.39
N ALA A 284 0.49 -34.00 -3.80
CA ALA A 284 0.41 -32.55 -3.79
C ALA A 284 0.22 -31.93 -5.19
N THR A 285 0.32 -32.72 -6.27
CA THR A 285 0.29 -32.21 -7.64
C THR A 285 -0.95 -31.35 -7.94
N GLU A 286 -2.15 -31.83 -7.58
CA GLU A 286 -3.41 -31.08 -7.76
C GLU A 286 -3.37 -29.76 -6.99
N SER A 287 -3.00 -29.80 -5.71
CA SER A 287 -2.99 -28.62 -4.84
C SER A 287 -1.91 -27.61 -5.22
N MET A 288 -0.75 -28.06 -5.69
CA MET A 288 0.31 -27.18 -6.19
C MET A 288 -0.09 -26.53 -7.51
N SER A 289 -0.74 -27.27 -8.41
CA SER A 289 -1.27 -26.73 -9.67
C SER A 289 -2.33 -25.67 -9.42
N TRP A 290 -3.27 -25.95 -8.51
CA TRP A 290 -4.28 -24.99 -8.09
C TRP A 290 -3.68 -23.76 -7.40
N ALA A 291 -2.79 -23.96 -6.42
CA ALA A 291 -2.16 -22.86 -5.69
C ALA A 291 -1.33 -21.95 -6.60
N ASN A 292 -0.72 -22.50 -7.66
CA ASN A 292 -0.03 -21.71 -8.66
C ASN A 292 -1.00 -20.92 -9.55
N ALA A 293 -2.05 -21.55 -10.08
CA ALA A 293 -3.08 -20.87 -10.87
C ALA A 293 -3.78 -19.75 -10.11
N ALA A 294 -4.04 -19.96 -8.82
CA ALA A 294 -4.65 -19.01 -7.91
C ALA A 294 -3.68 -17.90 -7.43
N GLY A 295 -2.42 -17.90 -7.88
CA GLY A 295 -1.42 -16.90 -7.47
C GLY A 295 -0.96 -16.99 -6.02
N LEU A 296 -1.37 -18.04 -5.29
CA LEU A 296 -0.98 -18.30 -3.91
C LEU A 296 0.50 -18.68 -3.86
N ILE A 297 0.93 -19.66 -4.65
CA ILE A 297 2.31 -20.19 -4.68
C ILE A 297 2.88 -20.04 -6.09
N GLN A 298 3.58 -18.93 -6.33
CA GLN A 298 4.08 -18.55 -7.66
C GLN A 298 5.46 -19.14 -8.00
N GLY A 299 6.28 -19.45 -6.99
CA GLY A 299 7.69 -19.81 -7.18
C GLY A 299 8.60 -18.59 -7.29
N ASP A 300 9.81 -18.78 -7.83
CA ASP A 300 10.78 -17.69 -8.09
C ASP A 300 10.91 -17.33 -9.59
N GLY A 301 9.98 -17.82 -10.41
CA GLY A 301 10.01 -17.70 -11.87
C GLY A 301 10.75 -18.84 -12.58
N THR A 302 11.58 -19.61 -11.86
CA THR A 302 12.29 -20.79 -12.40
C THR A 302 11.92 -22.09 -11.68
N LYS A 303 11.61 -22.00 -10.38
CA LYS A 303 11.34 -23.13 -9.49
C LYS A 303 10.15 -22.88 -8.57
N LEU A 304 9.41 -23.95 -8.26
CA LEU A 304 8.35 -23.97 -7.25
C LEU A 304 8.89 -24.19 -5.83
N SER A 305 9.99 -24.95 -5.74
CA SER A 305 10.62 -25.43 -4.51
C SER A 305 9.64 -26.16 -3.57
N PRO A 306 8.94 -27.22 -4.01
CA PRO A 306 7.83 -27.82 -3.28
C PRO A 306 8.21 -28.30 -1.87
N ALA A 307 9.39 -28.93 -1.72
CA ALA A 307 9.91 -29.43 -0.46
C ALA A 307 10.60 -28.37 0.42
N ARG A 308 10.74 -27.12 -0.05
CA ARG A 308 11.32 -26.05 0.77
C ARG A 308 10.31 -25.64 1.84
N ASN A 309 10.81 -25.41 3.06
CA ASN A 309 10.00 -24.91 4.15
C ASN A 309 9.49 -23.49 3.87
N ALA A 310 8.22 -23.22 4.21
CA ALA A 310 7.65 -21.90 4.13
C ALA A 310 8.15 -21.01 5.29
N GLU A 311 8.53 -19.78 4.96
CA GLU A 311 8.84 -18.74 5.95
C GLU A 311 7.54 -18.10 6.47
N ARG A 312 7.54 -17.56 7.69
CA ARG A 312 6.36 -16.89 8.28
C ARG A 312 5.84 -15.72 7.45
N CYS A 313 6.74 -14.92 6.86
CA CYS A 313 6.36 -13.82 5.96
C CYS A 313 5.72 -14.32 4.65
N GLN A 314 6.20 -15.44 4.12
CA GLN A 314 5.61 -16.07 2.94
C GLN A 314 4.22 -16.60 3.26
N ALA A 315 4.04 -17.23 4.42
CA ALA A 315 2.72 -17.66 4.88
C ALA A 315 1.76 -16.47 5.01
N ALA A 316 2.18 -15.35 5.60
CA ALA A 316 1.38 -14.13 5.70
C ALA A 316 0.90 -13.63 4.32
N ALA A 317 1.83 -13.53 3.35
CA ALA A 317 1.49 -13.11 1.98
C ALA A 317 0.54 -14.10 1.27
N ILE A 318 0.75 -15.40 1.45
CA ILE A 318 -0.10 -16.45 0.88
C ILE A 318 -1.51 -16.38 1.47
N LEU A 319 -1.62 -16.23 2.78
CA LEU A 319 -2.90 -16.15 3.50
C LEU A 319 -3.70 -14.92 3.11
N GLN A 320 -3.03 -13.77 2.94
CA GLN A 320 -3.69 -12.55 2.48
C GLN A 320 -4.33 -12.76 1.10
N ARG A 321 -3.56 -13.25 0.12
CA ARG A 321 -4.10 -13.56 -1.22
C ARG A 321 -5.21 -14.58 -1.16
N PHE A 322 -5.05 -15.63 -0.35
CA PHE A 322 -6.08 -16.65 -0.20
C PHE A 322 -7.40 -16.05 0.29
N ILE A 323 -7.36 -15.14 1.26
CA ILE A 323 -8.58 -14.49 1.78
C ILE A 323 -9.16 -13.49 0.79
N GLU A 324 -8.34 -12.66 0.15
CA GLU A 324 -8.78 -11.63 -0.79
C GLU A 324 -9.35 -12.23 -2.10
N ASP A 325 -8.74 -13.31 -2.59
CA ASP A 325 -9.02 -13.83 -3.92
C ASP A 325 -9.90 -15.08 -3.92
N ILE A 326 -9.82 -15.92 -2.88
CA ILE A 326 -10.50 -17.22 -2.81
C ILE A 326 -11.67 -17.24 -1.81
N ALA A 327 -11.49 -16.70 -0.60
CA ALA A 327 -12.49 -16.77 0.47
C ALA A 327 -13.58 -15.67 0.36
N LYS A 328 -14.28 -15.63 -0.78
CA LYS A 328 -15.35 -14.65 -1.07
C LYS A 328 -16.73 -15.12 -0.65
#